data_AF-A0A9P7FYG3-F1
#
_entry.id   AF-A0A9P7FYG3-F1
#
_cell.length_a   1.000
_cell.length_b   1.000
_cell.length_c   1.000
_cell.angle_alpha   90.00
_cell.angle_beta   90.00
_cell.angle_gamma   90.00
#
_symmetry.space_group_name_H-M   'P 1'
#
loop_
_entity.id
_entity.type
_entity.pdbx_description
1 polymer ?
#
loop_
_entity_poly.entity_id
_entity_poly.type
_entity_poly.pdbx_seq_one_letter_code
_entity_poly.pdbx_strand_id
1 'polypeptide(L)'
;MDYGGPSKVEDSILHPFDHPPYLLLLGNEEADAQQWENELRARGELDTDREGDHVTFYRNLRVFLSIKGFYEGDLDLAGRNWSRLADLLKRVCDYLPDFYSVCTLAKEFTTNEKDSRGIFYIDYEFSDEGVQWENFRKKWNISSHYSFGVFRQHTLEIRDYLQETPKIQKLYLCDLPPEILDRVNQLATIEQARLLSSTCRQLNEVGRRYIFRTRSLTFELPLSLFCEASEADREQALLSCYERLLSTCNFLLEHPELLDKLLHLKISASEIQFLDGMRLTQVYQAFSDVLSSCLSLTTLTIHSLELTSQLSHLISSLPSLKTLELRDCPLSDDFEALFSSGGTFAEWKSVYNLKLGMSTNARKRLPDNALSIILHILTERDAPLEVLVLEGLGEAEYTLFEQISHSFPGLIALTLIRRASPRQTRNLTITWPNSSWEYAKHLEGLTQLKHFRWNSDDSTSWSSAPLRRFEEGFHDKKTNTSSSLSKP
;
A
#
# COMPACT_ATOMS: atom_id res chain seq x y z
N MET A 1 36.76 -7.51 1.10
CA MET A 1 35.77 -7.32 0.03
C MET A 1 35.04 -6.03 0.36
N ASP A 2 35.56 -4.93 -0.15
CA ASP A 2 34.94 -3.61 -0.03
C ASP A 2 33.71 -3.59 -0.92
N TYR A 3 32.52 -3.51 -0.33
CA TYR A 3 31.33 -3.13 -1.06
C TYR A 3 31.43 -1.64 -1.34
N GLY A 4 31.72 -1.28 -2.59
CA GLY A 4 31.64 0.09 -3.07
C GLY A 4 30.27 0.65 -2.71
N GLY A 5 30.27 1.72 -1.90
CA GLY A 5 29.05 2.42 -1.53
C GLY A 5 28.36 2.96 -2.78
N PRO A 6 27.01 2.88 -2.85
CA PRO A 6 26.28 3.36 -4.01
C PRO A 6 26.46 4.87 -4.21
N SER A 7 26.44 5.25 -5.49
CA SER A 7 26.47 6.61 -6.00
C SER A 7 25.47 7.52 -5.29
N LYS A 8 25.94 8.65 -4.75
CA LYS A 8 25.13 9.69 -4.06
C LYS A 8 24.11 10.42 -4.96
N VAL A 9 23.94 10.03 -6.21
CA VAL A 9 23.00 10.67 -7.15
C VAL A 9 21.63 9.97 -7.14
N GLU A 10 21.51 8.77 -6.57
CA GLU A 10 20.28 7.96 -6.56
C GLU A 10 19.39 8.15 -5.31
N ASP A 11 19.81 8.94 -4.32
CA ASP A 11 19.07 9.14 -3.06
C ASP A 11 17.84 10.09 -3.20
N SER A 12 17.49 10.54 -4.40
CA SER A 12 16.42 11.54 -4.62
C SER A 12 15.10 11.01 -5.18
N ILE A 13 14.99 9.71 -5.49
CA ILE A 13 13.76 9.13 -6.11
C ILE A 13 13.38 7.77 -5.50
N LEU A 14 13.60 7.62 -4.19
CA LEU A 14 12.64 6.90 -3.37
C LEU A 14 11.69 7.99 -2.87
N HIS A 15 10.36 7.80 -2.92
CA HIS A 15 9.56 8.52 -1.91
C HIS A 15 10.19 8.08 -0.59
N PRO A 16 10.85 8.97 0.15
CA PRO A 16 11.40 8.55 1.40
C PRO A 16 10.15 8.17 2.19
N PHE A 17 10.22 7.08 2.95
CA PHE A 17 9.45 7.09 4.19
C PHE A 17 9.95 8.37 4.86
N ASP A 18 9.15 9.46 4.78
CA ASP A 18 9.71 10.83 4.81
C ASP A 18 10.50 11.11 6.07
N HIS A 19 10.35 10.25 7.07
CA HIS A 19 11.32 10.13 8.13
C HIS A 19 11.58 8.65 8.47
N PRO A 20 12.81 8.28 8.88
CA PRO A 20 13.05 6.99 9.53
C PRO A 20 12.04 6.82 10.65
N PRO A 21 11.62 5.59 11.02
CA PRO A 21 10.79 5.41 12.21
C PRO A 21 11.49 6.14 13.35
N TYR A 22 10.83 7.13 13.92
CA TYR A 22 11.41 7.89 15.02
C TYR A 22 11.44 6.99 16.23
N LEU A 23 12.52 6.22 16.34
CA LEU A 23 12.74 5.28 17.43
C LEU A 23 13.03 6.03 18.74
N LEU A 24 13.33 7.33 18.65
CA LEU A 24 13.61 8.20 19.78
C LEU A 24 12.35 8.96 20.19
N LEU A 25 12.18 9.10 21.50
CA LEU A 25 11.15 9.92 22.12
C LEU A 25 11.27 11.35 21.60
N LEU A 26 10.14 11.97 21.23
CA LEU A 26 10.08 13.29 20.60
C LEU A 26 10.78 13.39 19.22
N GLY A 27 11.08 12.27 18.57
CA GLY A 27 11.77 12.32 17.28
C GLY A 27 10.94 12.95 16.16
N ASN A 28 9.62 12.70 16.13
CA ASN A 28 8.72 13.35 15.16
C ASN A 28 8.74 14.86 15.37
N GLU A 29 8.54 15.30 16.60
CA GLU A 29 8.48 16.69 17.00
C GLU A 29 9.80 17.43 16.73
N GLU A 30 10.95 16.76 16.94
CA GLU A 30 12.27 17.29 16.56
C GLU A 30 12.40 17.51 15.05
N ALA A 31 11.86 16.60 14.23
CA ALA A 31 11.95 16.72 12.78
C ALA A 31 10.92 17.68 12.18
N ASP A 32 9.70 17.73 12.72
CA ASP A 32 8.70 18.74 12.38
C ASP A 32 9.25 20.14 12.69
N ALA A 33 9.85 20.31 13.88
CA ALA A 33 10.54 21.54 14.24
C ALA A 33 11.68 21.87 13.27
N GLN A 34 12.48 20.86 12.89
CA GLN A 34 13.59 21.06 11.96
C GLN A 34 13.10 21.45 10.55
N GLN A 35 12.03 20.82 10.07
CA GLN A 35 11.42 21.14 8.79
C GLN A 35 10.87 22.56 8.81
N TRP A 36 10.13 22.92 9.85
CA TRP A 36 9.59 24.27 10.02
C TRP A 36 10.68 25.34 10.06
N GLU A 37 11.77 25.11 10.81
CA GLU A 37 12.95 26.00 10.83
C GLU A 37 13.59 26.13 9.43
N ASN A 38 13.66 25.03 8.66
CA ASN A 38 14.17 25.05 7.29
C ASN A 38 13.26 25.85 6.34
N GLU A 39 11.94 25.75 6.50
CA GLU A 39 10.96 26.51 5.72
C GLU A 39 11.02 28.02 6.02
N LEU A 40 11.20 28.41 7.29
CA LEU A 40 11.43 29.80 7.66
C LEU A 40 12.75 30.33 7.10
N ARG A 41 13.81 29.52 7.16
CA ARG A 41 15.11 29.87 6.58
C ARG A 41 15.03 30.05 5.06
N ALA A 42 14.29 29.17 4.37
CA ALA A 42 14.09 29.28 2.93
C ALA A 42 13.33 30.56 2.53
N ARG A 43 12.47 31.07 3.40
CA ARG A 43 11.73 32.34 3.22
C ARG A 43 12.51 33.59 3.63
N GLY A 44 13.66 33.44 4.32
CA GLY A 44 14.39 34.56 4.92
C GLY A 44 13.63 35.21 6.10
N GLU A 45 12.68 34.47 6.69
CA GLU A 45 11.85 34.93 7.81
C GLU A 45 12.45 34.54 9.18
N LEU A 46 13.44 33.63 9.20
CA LEU A 46 14.02 33.13 10.44
C LEU A 46 14.80 34.24 11.17
N ASP A 47 14.23 34.77 12.26
CA ASP A 47 14.97 35.65 13.17
C ASP A 47 16.04 34.82 13.89
N THR A 48 17.32 35.10 13.58
CA THR A 48 18.46 34.32 14.06
C THR A 48 18.58 34.31 15.58
N ASP A 49 17.97 35.28 16.27
CA ASP A 49 18.14 35.46 17.71
C ASP A 49 16.99 34.85 18.54
N ARG A 50 15.87 34.41 17.94
CA ARG A 50 14.70 33.92 18.69
C ARG A 50 13.98 32.68 18.13
N GLU A 51 14.06 32.40 16.82
CA GLU A 51 13.17 31.40 16.19
C GLU A 51 13.83 30.05 15.88
N GLY A 52 15.16 29.92 16.03
CA GLY A 52 15.90 28.69 15.72
C GLY A 52 16.06 27.68 16.86
N ASP A 53 15.17 27.69 17.86
CA ASP A 53 15.41 27.01 19.14
C ASP A 53 14.38 25.91 19.49
N HIS A 54 13.51 25.57 18.54
CA HIS A 54 12.48 24.55 18.74
C HIS A 54 13.07 23.14 18.73
N VAL A 55 14.02 22.88 17.83
CA VAL A 55 14.71 21.58 17.80
C VAL A 55 15.47 21.33 19.11
N THR A 56 16.15 22.36 19.62
CA THR A 56 16.86 22.28 20.91
C THR A 56 15.90 22.05 22.08
N PHE A 57 14.73 22.71 22.08
CA PHE A 57 13.70 22.51 23.10
C PHE A 57 13.31 21.03 23.24
N TYR A 58 12.96 20.36 22.13
CA TYR A 58 12.60 18.94 22.15
C TYR A 58 13.78 18.05 22.54
N ARG A 59 15.01 18.41 22.13
CA ARG A 59 16.23 17.69 22.56
C ARG A 59 16.45 17.78 24.07
N ASN A 60 16.25 18.96 24.67
CA ASN A 60 16.35 19.13 26.12
C ASN A 60 15.25 18.29 26.80
N LEU A 61 13.99 18.42 26.36
CA LEU A 61 12.86 17.69 26.93
C LEU A 61 13.04 16.18 26.85
N ARG A 62 13.59 15.67 25.74
CA ARG A 62 13.87 14.25 25.52
C ARG A 62 14.79 13.68 26.58
N VAL A 63 15.79 14.42 27.07
CA VAL A 63 16.67 13.93 28.15
C VAL A 63 15.87 13.66 29.41
N PHE A 64 15.02 14.62 29.83
CA PHE A 64 14.18 14.49 31.02
C PHE A 64 13.18 13.35 30.90
N LEU A 65 12.42 13.33 29.81
CA LEU A 65 11.41 12.30 29.59
C LEU A 65 12.04 10.92 29.37
N SER A 66 13.24 10.83 28.78
CA SER A 66 13.93 9.55 28.63
C SER A 66 14.26 8.95 29.99
N ILE A 67 14.83 9.76 30.90
CA ILE A 67 15.17 9.31 32.25
C ILE A 67 13.91 8.88 32.98
N LYS A 68 12.88 9.72 33.00
CA LYS A 68 11.57 9.36 33.55
C LYS A 68 11.07 8.01 33.00
N GLY A 69 11.12 7.81 31.68
CA GLY A 69 10.70 6.57 31.05
C GLY A 69 11.51 5.33 31.44
N PHE A 70 12.81 5.49 31.75
CA PHE A 70 13.60 4.39 32.33
C PHE A 70 13.08 3.95 33.70
N TYR A 71 12.65 4.87 34.56
CA TYR A 71 12.15 4.55 35.91
C TYR A 71 10.68 4.10 35.90
N GLU A 72 9.83 4.74 35.08
CA GLU A 72 8.44 4.34 34.91
C GLU A 72 8.31 3.00 34.15
N GLY A 73 9.28 2.71 33.29
CA GLY A 73 9.32 1.52 32.45
C GLY A 73 8.54 1.65 31.15
N ASP A 74 8.23 2.88 30.76
CA ASP A 74 7.57 3.26 29.52
C ASP A 74 8.45 4.29 28.79
N LEU A 75 9.02 3.89 27.65
CA LEU A 75 9.99 4.68 26.89
C LEU A 75 9.78 4.44 25.38
N ASP A 76 10.52 5.15 24.55
CA ASP A 76 10.59 4.94 23.11
C ASP A 76 11.12 3.55 22.67
N LEU A 77 11.06 3.33 21.36
CA LEU A 77 11.41 2.06 20.73
C LEU A 77 12.92 1.82 20.58
N ALA A 78 13.77 2.78 20.95
CA ALA A 78 15.22 2.57 21.01
C ALA A 78 15.65 1.71 22.22
N GLY A 79 14.70 1.38 23.10
CA GLY A 79 14.87 0.38 24.15
C GLY A 79 15.48 0.93 25.44
N ARG A 80 15.27 0.18 26.53
CA ARG A 80 15.72 0.53 27.89
C ARG A 80 16.95 -0.26 28.29
N ASN A 81 18.07 0.00 27.62
CA ASN A 81 19.35 -0.65 27.92
C ASN A 81 20.21 0.17 28.91
N TRP A 82 21.07 -0.52 29.66
CA TRP A 82 21.90 0.11 30.70
C TRP A 82 22.90 1.13 30.13
N SER A 83 23.48 0.86 28.96
CA SER A 83 24.44 1.76 28.31
C SER A 83 23.82 3.14 28.05
N ARG A 84 22.62 3.16 27.50
CA ARG A 84 21.87 4.39 27.21
C ARG A 84 21.50 5.14 28.48
N LEU A 85 21.06 4.44 29.53
CA LEU A 85 20.79 5.07 30.82
C LEU A 85 22.07 5.68 31.41
N ALA A 86 23.19 4.94 31.37
CA ALA A 86 24.48 5.42 31.88
C ALA A 86 24.93 6.70 31.16
N ASP A 87 24.76 6.79 29.83
CA ASP A 87 25.07 8.00 29.06
C ASP A 87 24.19 9.19 29.44
N LEU A 88 22.88 8.96 29.64
CA LEU A 88 21.95 9.99 30.11
C LEU A 88 22.29 10.46 31.52
N LEU A 89 22.53 9.53 32.45
CA LEU A 89 22.90 9.83 33.83
C LEU A 89 24.22 10.59 33.91
N LYS A 90 25.21 10.23 33.09
CA LYS A 90 26.46 10.98 33.00
C LYS A 90 26.21 12.44 32.65
N ARG A 91 25.42 12.70 31.59
CA ARG A 91 25.07 14.07 31.18
C ARG A 91 24.34 14.84 32.30
N VAL A 92 23.41 14.19 33.00
CA VAL A 92 22.70 14.80 34.13
C VAL A 92 23.67 15.14 35.26
N CYS A 93 24.49 14.18 35.69
CA CYS A 93 25.46 14.38 36.74
C CYS A 93 26.46 15.50 36.42
N ASP A 94 26.84 15.65 35.15
CA ASP A 94 27.78 16.68 34.71
C ASP A 94 27.16 18.10 34.82
N TYR A 95 25.86 18.28 34.56
CA TYR A 95 25.23 19.63 34.61
C TYR A 95 24.66 20.01 35.98
N LEU A 96 24.33 19.04 36.83
CA LEU A 96 23.71 19.30 38.14
C LEU A 96 24.51 20.30 39.01
N PRO A 97 25.85 20.24 39.13
CA PRO A 97 26.61 21.21 39.92
C PRO A 97 26.42 22.64 39.45
N ASP A 98 26.45 22.87 38.13
CA ASP A 98 26.23 24.20 37.56
C ASP A 98 24.79 24.66 37.77
N PHE A 99 23.81 23.75 37.62
CA PHE A 99 22.41 24.05 37.85
C PHE A 99 22.14 24.47 39.29
N TYR A 100 22.71 23.77 40.27
CA TYR A 100 22.58 24.15 41.68
C TYR A 100 23.27 25.48 41.99
N SER A 101 24.38 25.80 41.32
CA SER A 101 25.02 27.12 41.41
C SER A 101 24.04 28.23 41.00
N VAL A 102 23.36 28.07 39.85
CA VAL A 102 22.33 29.02 39.39
C VAL A 102 21.14 29.09 40.34
N CYS A 103 20.70 27.96 40.90
CA CYS A 103 19.60 27.92 41.87
C CYS A 103 19.85 28.77 43.12
N THR A 104 21.11 28.97 43.53
CA THR A 104 21.42 29.83 44.70
C THR A 104 21.15 31.31 44.46
N LEU A 105 21.07 31.73 43.20
CA LEU A 105 20.84 33.12 42.78
C LEU A 105 19.37 33.39 42.44
N ALA A 106 18.57 32.34 42.27
CA ALA A 106 17.17 32.42 41.89
C ALA A 106 16.25 32.62 43.10
N LYS A 107 15.39 33.63 43.03
CA LYS A 107 14.35 33.91 44.01
C LYS A 107 12.98 33.74 43.38
N GLU A 108 12.18 32.87 43.97
CA GLU A 108 10.82 32.60 43.52
C GLU A 108 9.89 33.78 43.80
N PHE A 109 9.06 34.16 42.82
CA PHE A 109 7.96 35.10 43.00
C PHE A 109 6.72 34.64 42.23
N THR A 110 5.54 35.05 42.71
CA THR A 110 4.26 34.76 42.07
C THR A 110 3.90 35.89 41.12
N THR A 111 3.64 35.58 39.85
CA THR A 111 3.17 36.60 38.90
C THR A 111 1.68 36.88 39.11
N ASN A 112 1.18 38.00 38.58
CA ASN A 112 -0.26 38.29 38.59
C ASN A 112 -1.03 37.52 37.51
N GLU A 113 -0.33 36.79 36.64
CA GLU A 113 -0.92 36.00 35.56
C GLU A 113 -1.38 34.64 36.08
N LYS A 114 -2.53 34.18 35.58
CA LYS A 114 -3.10 32.88 35.93
C LYS A 114 -3.11 31.97 34.72
N ASP A 115 -2.81 30.70 34.95
CA ASP A 115 -2.97 29.65 33.95
C ASP A 115 -4.47 29.39 33.65
N SER A 116 -4.74 28.52 32.68
CA SER A 116 -6.10 28.12 32.29
C SER A 116 -6.91 27.47 33.42
N ARG A 117 -6.26 27.07 34.53
CA ARG A 117 -6.89 26.51 35.72
C ARG A 117 -7.07 27.54 36.83
N GLY A 118 -6.69 28.81 36.60
CA GLY A 118 -6.79 29.89 37.58
C GLY A 118 -5.65 29.90 38.61
N ILE A 119 -4.58 29.12 38.39
CA ILE A 119 -3.40 29.05 39.27
C ILE A 119 -2.40 30.10 38.82
N PHE A 120 -1.87 30.88 39.75
CA PHE A 120 -0.86 31.89 39.41
C PHE A 120 0.45 31.25 38.93
N TYR A 121 1.09 31.85 37.93
CA TYR A 121 2.41 31.38 37.48
C TYR A 121 3.48 31.70 38.54
N ILE A 122 4.40 30.76 38.71
CA ILE A 122 5.60 30.92 39.51
C ILE A 122 6.74 31.28 38.56
N ASP A 123 7.38 32.42 38.79
CA ASP A 123 8.52 32.87 38.03
C ASP A 123 9.71 33.16 38.96
N TYR A 124 10.88 33.41 38.38
CA TYR A 124 12.14 33.50 39.11
C TYR A 124 12.89 34.78 38.76
N GLU A 125 13.23 35.54 39.79
CA GLU A 125 14.10 36.71 39.70
C GLU A 125 15.51 36.31 40.13
N PHE A 126 16.53 36.80 39.43
CA PHE A 126 17.92 36.46 39.70
C PHE A 126 18.68 37.64 40.30
N SER A 127 19.45 37.40 41.36
CA SER A 127 20.23 38.46 42.04
C SER A 127 21.32 39.10 41.17
N ASP A 128 21.71 38.44 40.09
CA ASP A 128 22.75 38.85 39.13
C ASP A 128 22.15 39.29 37.78
N GLU A 129 20.87 39.67 37.77
CA GLU A 129 20.15 40.05 36.54
C GLU A 129 20.09 38.93 35.48
N GLY A 130 20.25 37.67 35.90
CA GLY A 130 20.08 36.49 35.04
C GLY A 130 21.32 36.11 34.22
N VAL A 131 22.47 36.77 34.44
CA VAL A 131 23.72 36.51 33.70
C VAL A 131 24.19 35.05 33.86
N GLN A 132 24.15 34.50 35.07
CA GLN A 132 24.54 33.11 35.33
C GLN A 132 23.55 32.11 34.72
N TRP A 133 22.25 32.42 34.70
CA TRP A 133 21.26 31.59 34.01
C TRP A 133 21.55 31.55 32.50
N GLU A 134 21.86 32.69 31.89
CA GLU A 134 22.19 32.75 30.47
C GLU A 134 23.47 31.99 30.13
N ASN A 135 24.52 32.16 30.95
CA ASN A 135 25.76 31.40 30.81
C ASN A 135 25.53 29.90 30.94
N PHE A 136 24.68 29.47 31.87
CA PHE A 136 24.28 28.09 32.05
C PHE A 136 23.52 27.57 30.82
N ARG A 137 22.52 28.32 30.32
CA ARG A 137 21.77 27.96 29.11
C ARG A 137 22.69 27.76 27.93
N LYS A 138 23.59 28.70 27.69
CA LYS A 138 24.56 28.64 26.60
C LYS A 138 25.54 27.47 26.74
N LYS A 139 26.05 27.21 27.95
CA LYS A 139 26.96 26.09 28.23
C LYS A 139 26.32 24.73 27.94
N TRP A 140 25.06 24.56 28.33
CA TRP A 140 24.33 23.29 28.23
C TRP A 140 23.40 23.20 27.01
N ASN A 141 23.45 24.19 26.12
CA ASN A 141 22.59 24.31 24.95
C ASN A 141 21.11 24.10 25.31
N ILE A 142 20.64 24.89 26.28
CA ILE A 142 19.24 24.89 26.73
C ILE A 142 18.48 25.92 25.91
N SER A 143 17.34 25.49 25.37
CA SER A 143 16.49 26.37 24.59
C SER A 143 16.03 27.59 25.38
N SER A 144 16.04 28.74 24.72
CA SER A 144 15.44 30.00 25.15
C SER A 144 13.94 29.87 25.45
N HIS A 145 13.25 28.89 24.87
CA HIS A 145 11.87 28.55 25.21
C HIS A 145 11.71 27.87 26.58
N TYR A 146 12.81 27.38 27.18
CA TYR A 146 12.81 26.93 28.57
C TYR A 146 12.96 28.13 29.52
N SER A 147 11.88 28.43 30.25
CA SER A 147 12.01 29.25 31.45
C SER A 147 12.77 28.49 32.53
N PHE A 148 13.43 29.23 33.43
CA PHE A 148 14.14 28.60 34.55
C PHE A 148 13.20 27.76 35.41
N GLY A 149 11.96 28.21 35.64
CA GLY A 149 10.98 27.48 36.43
C GLY A 149 10.63 26.11 35.84
N VAL A 150 10.38 26.04 34.52
CA VAL A 150 10.07 24.78 33.84
C VAL A 150 11.28 23.84 33.85
N PHE A 151 12.48 24.37 33.55
CA PHE A 151 13.71 23.57 33.58
C PHE A 151 14.02 23.05 34.98
N ARG A 152 13.84 23.89 36.01
CA ARG A 152 14.00 23.52 37.41
C ARG A 152 13.03 22.42 37.81
N GLN A 153 11.77 22.53 37.41
CA GLN A 153 10.77 21.50 37.71
C GLN A 153 11.20 20.14 37.16
N HIS A 154 11.57 20.03 35.89
CA HIS A 154 12.03 18.76 35.33
C HIS A 154 13.32 18.24 35.97
N THR A 155 14.23 19.14 36.37
CA THR A 155 15.46 18.74 37.07
C THR A 155 15.16 18.16 38.44
N LEU A 156 14.21 18.73 39.18
CA LEU A 156 13.75 18.20 40.46
C LEU A 156 13.01 16.87 40.30
N GLU A 157 12.17 16.74 39.27
CA GLU A 157 11.50 15.47 38.94
C GLU A 157 12.53 14.35 38.67
N ILE A 158 13.58 14.63 37.87
CA ILE A 158 14.68 13.67 37.67
C ILE A 158 15.30 13.28 39.02
N ARG A 159 15.64 14.26 39.87
CA ARG A 159 16.30 13.99 41.15
C ARG A 159 15.49 13.01 42.00
N ASP A 160 14.17 13.14 41.99
CA ASP A 160 13.28 12.24 42.71
C ASP A 160 13.29 10.83 42.07
N TYR A 161 13.28 10.71 40.74
CA TYR A 161 13.47 9.41 40.06
C TYR A 161 14.82 8.75 40.34
N LEU A 162 15.91 9.51 40.52
CA LEU A 162 17.23 8.96 40.82
C LEU A 162 17.30 8.22 42.16
N GLN A 163 16.27 8.35 43.02
CA GLN A 163 16.16 7.59 44.27
C GLN A 163 15.51 6.22 44.07
N GLU A 164 14.91 5.97 42.90
CA GLU A 164 14.24 4.72 42.56
C GLU A 164 15.18 3.72 41.85
N THR A 165 14.66 2.53 41.53
CA THR A 165 15.39 1.54 40.71
C THR A 165 14.90 1.60 39.26
N PRO A 166 15.79 1.79 38.26
CA PRO A 166 15.38 1.88 36.87
C PRO A 166 14.87 0.53 36.34
N LYS A 167 13.84 0.55 35.49
CA LYS A 167 13.23 -0.62 34.86
C LYS A 167 13.90 -0.93 33.53
N ILE A 168 15.01 -1.66 33.59
CA ILE A 168 15.80 -2.08 32.43
C ILE A 168 15.09 -3.22 31.67
N GLN A 169 15.05 -3.09 30.34
CA GLN A 169 14.49 -4.09 29.44
C GLN A 169 15.36 -5.35 29.43
N LYS A 170 14.75 -6.49 29.76
CA LYS A 170 15.42 -7.80 29.79
C LYS A 170 15.33 -8.57 28.48
N LEU A 171 14.31 -8.29 27.69
CA LEU A 171 14.00 -8.99 26.45
C LEU A 171 13.81 -7.96 25.33
N TYR A 172 14.61 -8.08 24.29
CA TYR A 172 14.49 -7.30 23.06
C TYR A 172 13.66 -8.07 22.04
N LEU A 173 13.11 -7.36 21.06
CA LEU A 173 12.41 -8.00 19.94
C LEU A 173 13.32 -9.04 19.26
N CYS A 174 14.59 -8.69 19.04
CA CYS A 174 15.59 -9.56 18.42
C CYS A 174 15.98 -10.79 19.25
N ASP A 175 15.64 -10.84 20.54
CA ASP A 175 15.86 -12.01 21.39
C ASP A 175 14.76 -13.06 21.23
N LEU A 176 13.64 -12.71 20.57
CA LEU A 176 12.59 -13.67 20.29
C LEU A 176 13.07 -14.74 19.30
N PRO A 177 12.57 -15.98 19.41
CA PRO A 177 12.87 -17.02 18.43
C PRO A 177 12.59 -16.55 17.00
N PRO A 178 13.41 -16.94 16.01
CA PRO A 178 13.22 -16.55 14.61
C PRO A 178 11.82 -16.84 14.07
N GLU A 179 11.15 -17.89 14.56
CA GLU A 179 9.79 -18.27 14.19
C GLU A 179 8.76 -17.22 14.61
N ILE A 180 8.97 -16.59 15.77
CA ILE A 180 8.11 -15.50 16.25
C ILE A 180 8.35 -14.24 15.43
N LEU A 181 9.62 -13.92 15.12
CA LEU A 181 9.96 -12.78 14.26
C LEU A 181 9.40 -12.94 12.84
N ASP A 182 9.45 -14.16 12.32
CA ASP A 182 8.89 -14.53 11.03
C ASP A 182 7.36 -14.38 11.05
N ARG A 183 6.69 -14.86 12.12
CA ARG A 183 5.24 -14.68 12.30
C ARG A 183 4.84 -13.22 12.44
N VAL A 184 5.63 -12.39 13.12
CA VAL A 184 5.40 -10.93 13.21
C VAL A 184 5.44 -10.30 11.82
N ASN A 185 6.47 -10.61 11.01
CA ASN A 185 6.56 -10.10 9.64
C ASN A 185 5.46 -10.64 8.72
N GLN A 186 4.99 -11.87 8.94
CA GLN A 186 3.86 -12.45 8.20
C GLN A 186 2.54 -11.71 8.44
N LEU A 187 2.33 -11.22 9.66
CA LEU A 187 1.12 -10.47 10.04
C LEU A 187 1.23 -8.97 9.74
N ALA A 188 2.45 -8.48 9.52
CA ALA A 188 2.69 -7.08 9.17
C ALA A 188 2.20 -6.77 7.76
N THR A 189 1.65 -5.56 7.58
CA THR A 189 1.49 -4.98 6.24
C THR A 189 2.86 -4.83 5.55
N ILE A 190 2.89 -4.68 4.23
CA ILE A 190 4.16 -4.53 3.50
C ILE A 190 4.92 -3.30 4.00
N GLU A 191 4.21 -2.21 4.29
CA GLU A 191 4.75 -0.97 4.84
C GLU A 191 5.37 -1.22 6.22
N GLN A 192 4.65 -1.90 7.11
CA GLN A 192 5.16 -2.27 8.44
C GLN A 192 6.36 -3.21 8.36
N ALA A 193 6.34 -4.21 7.47
CA ALA A 193 7.45 -5.14 7.27
C ALA A 193 8.71 -4.40 6.76
N ARG A 194 8.55 -3.41 5.87
CA ARG A 194 9.63 -2.52 5.42
C ARG A 194 10.21 -1.72 6.56
N LEU A 195 9.37 -1.07 7.37
CA LEU A 195 9.79 -0.31 8.54
C LEU A 195 10.53 -1.18 9.56
N LEU A 196 10.02 -2.38 9.86
CA LEU A 196 10.70 -3.34 10.73
C LEU A 196 12.05 -3.74 10.16
N SER A 197 12.11 -4.01 8.86
CA SER A 197 13.34 -4.43 8.18
C SER A 197 14.38 -3.32 8.04
N SER A 198 13.99 -2.05 8.11
CA SER A 198 14.94 -0.94 8.09
C SER A 198 15.58 -0.69 9.46
N THR A 199 15.11 -1.32 10.54
CA THR A 199 15.63 -1.06 11.89
C THR A 199 16.99 -1.72 12.16
N CYS A 200 17.17 -2.99 11.80
CA CYS A 200 18.40 -3.74 12.05
C CYS A 200 18.58 -4.90 11.06
N ARG A 201 19.81 -5.42 10.97
CA ARG A 201 20.17 -6.50 10.03
C ARG A 201 19.35 -7.78 10.21
N GLN A 202 19.12 -8.21 11.45
CA GLN A 202 18.37 -9.45 11.73
C GLN A 202 16.91 -9.33 11.28
N LEU A 203 16.26 -8.22 11.59
CA LEU A 203 14.88 -7.96 11.14
C LEU A 203 14.82 -7.74 9.63
N ASN A 204 15.87 -7.18 9.02
CA ASN A 204 16.00 -7.09 7.58
C ASN A 204 16.04 -8.48 6.92
N GLU A 205 16.84 -9.40 7.46
CA GLU A 205 16.96 -10.77 6.93
C GLU A 205 15.62 -11.54 7.00
N VAL A 206 14.87 -11.37 8.09
CA VAL A 206 13.53 -11.96 8.24
C VAL A 206 12.53 -11.29 7.29
N GLY A 207 12.43 -9.96 7.34
CA GLY A 207 11.43 -9.20 6.60
C GLY A 207 11.64 -9.16 5.08
N ARG A 208 12.87 -9.39 4.58
CA ARG A 208 13.13 -9.61 3.14
C ARG A 208 12.26 -10.71 2.53
N ARG A 209 11.85 -11.72 3.30
CA ARG A 209 10.96 -12.79 2.83
C ARG A 209 9.51 -12.34 2.60
N TYR A 210 9.16 -11.16 3.08
CA TYR A 210 7.81 -10.61 3.10
C TYR A 210 7.70 -9.35 2.23
N ILE A 211 8.68 -8.46 2.32
CA ILE A 211 8.72 -7.19 1.58
C ILE A 211 8.68 -7.39 0.06
N PHE A 212 9.27 -8.49 -0.42
CA PHE A 212 9.36 -8.80 -1.84
C PHE A 212 8.30 -9.80 -2.32
N ARG A 213 7.38 -10.26 -1.46
CA ARG A 213 6.29 -11.18 -1.88
C ARG A 213 5.33 -10.53 -2.86
N THR A 214 5.18 -9.21 -2.76
CA THR A 214 4.32 -8.43 -3.62
C THR A 214 5.13 -7.30 -4.24
N ARG A 215 5.10 -7.22 -5.58
CA ARG A 215 5.71 -6.13 -6.33
C ARG A 215 4.73 -5.55 -7.33
N SER A 216 4.90 -4.26 -7.57
CA SER A 216 4.14 -3.52 -8.56
C SER A 216 5.12 -2.85 -9.51
N LEU A 217 5.02 -3.17 -10.80
CA LEU A 217 5.73 -2.51 -11.89
C LEU A 217 4.73 -1.57 -12.55
N THR A 218 4.87 -0.28 -12.29
CA THR A 218 3.87 0.72 -12.69
C THR A 218 4.50 1.77 -13.58
N PHE A 219 4.01 1.86 -14.81
CA PHE A 219 4.16 3.02 -15.65
C PHE A 219 2.90 3.87 -15.49
N GLU A 220 2.97 4.88 -14.62
CA GLU A 220 1.85 5.77 -14.33
C GLU A 220 2.37 7.21 -14.27
N LEU A 221 1.81 8.08 -15.12
CA LEU A 221 2.10 9.51 -15.09
C LEU A 221 1.39 10.17 -13.91
N PRO A 222 2.04 11.08 -13.16
CA PRO A 222 1.38 11.85 -12.11
C PRO A 222 0.13 12.58 -12.63
N LEU A 223 -0.98 12.47 -11.88
CA LEU A 223 -2.25 13.09 -12.27
C LEU A 223 -2.16 14.61 -12.46
N SER A 224 -1.23 15.27 -11.75
CA SER A 224 -0.96 16.71 -11.88
C SER A 224 -0.57 17.14 -13.30
N LEU A 225 0.03 16.25 -14.09
CA LEU A 225 0.48 16.57 -15.45
C LEU A 225 -0.66 16.66 -16.47
N PHE A 226 -1.84 16.12 -16.15
CA PHE A 226 -2.98 16.15 -17.07
C PHE A 226 -3.71 17.50 -17.08
N CYS A 227 -3.64 18.27 -15.99
CA CYS A 227 -4.41 19.52 -15.87
C CYS A 227 -3.68 20.73 -16.49
N GLU A 228 -2.39 20.91 -16.22
CA GLU A 228 -1.72 22.21 -16.48
C GLU A 228 -0.26 22.11 -16.97
N ALA A 229 0.31 20.91 -17.12
CA ALA A 229 1.71 20.77 -17.52
C ALA A 229 1.95 21.09 -18.99
N SER A 230 3.08 21.71 -19.30
CA SER A 230 3.53 21.91 -20.67
C SER A 230 3.84 20.57 -21.35
N GLU A 231 3.88 20.54 -22.68
CA GLU A 231 4.24 19.34 -23.44
C GLU A 231 5.66 18.86 -23.08
N ALA A 232 6.59 19.79 -22.86
CA ALA A 232 7.95 19.49 -22.42
C ALA A 232 7.98 18.85 -21.02
N ASP A 233 7.18 19.36 -20.07
CA ASP A 233 7.10 18.77 -18.72
C ASP A 233 6.51 17.36 -18.76
N ARG A 234 5.53 17.12 -19.64
CA ARG A 234 4.95 15.79 -19.86
C ARG A 234 5.95 14.82 -20.47
N GLU A 235 6.69 15.24 -21.48
CA GLU A 235 7.74 14.42 -22.10
C GLU A 235 8.84 14.07 -21.10
N GLN A 236 9.30 15.05 -20.32
CA GLN A 236 10.30 14.83 -19.27
C GLN A 236 9.80 13.86 -18.18
N ALA A 237 8.56 14.01 -17.75
CA ALA A 237 7.97 13.11 -16.76
C ALA A 237 7.76 11.69 -17.31
N LEU A 238 7.40 11.57 -18.59
CA LEU A 238 7.27 10.30 -19.29
C LEU A 238 8.62 9.58 -19.41
N LEU A 239 9.69 10.30 -19.76
CA LEU A 239 11.05 9.76 -19.77
C LEU A 239 11.48 9.34 -18.36
N SER A 240 11.20 10.16 -17.34
CA SER A 240 11.51 9.83 -15.94
C SER A 240 10.75 8.59 -15.45
N CYS A 241 9.49 8.42 -15.84
CA CYS A 241 8.70 7.23 -15.51
C CYS A 241 9.24 5.98 -16.23
N TYR A 242 9.62 6.13 -17.49
CA TYR A 242 10.24 5.08 -18.30
C TYR A 242 11.56 4.60 -17.69
N GLU A 243 12.48 5.51 -17.38
CA GLU A 243 13.77 5.18 -16.78
C GLU A 243 13.60 4.51 -15.42
N ARG A 244 12.69 5.02 -14.59
CA ARG A 244 12.38 4.43 -13.28
C ARG A 244 11.81 3.02 -13.41
N LEU A 245 10.93 2.78 -14.38
CA LEU A 245 10.38 1.45 -14.62
C LEU A 245 11.47 0.47 -15.01
N LEU A 246 12.31 0.82 -16.00
CA LEU A 246 13.39 -0.04 -16.45
C LEU A 246 14.43 -0.28 -15.35
N SER A 247 14.79 0.75 -14.58
CA SER A 247 15.65 0.62 -13.41
C SER A 247 15.06 -0.39 -12.41
N THR A 248 13.75 -0.32 -12.15
CA THR A 248 13.07 -1.27 -11.25
C THR A 248 13.09 -2.69 -11.80
N CYS A 249 12.82 -2.88 -13.10
CA CYS A 249 12.88 -4.20 -13.74
C CYS A 249 14.31 -4.77 -13.71
N ASN A 250 15.31 -3.98 -14.08
CA ASN A 250 16.71 -4.38 -14.06
C ASN A 250 17.17 -4.76 -12.65
N PHE A 251 16.83 -3.97 -11.63
CA PHE A 251 17.10 -4.31 -10.24
C PHE A 251 16.53 -5.67 -9.86
N LEU A 252 15.30 -6.00 -10.26
CA LEU A 252 14.72 -7.31 -9.98
C LEU A 252 15.46 -8.43 -10.73
N LEU A 253 15.82 -8.21 -11.99
CA LEU A 253 16.54 -9.18 -12.82
C LEU A 253 17.97 -9.44 -12.32
N GLU A 254 18.63 -8.43 -11.73
CA GLU A 254 19.94 -8.56 -11.08
C GLU A 254 19.89 -9.36 -9.76
N HIS A 255 18.71 -9.54 -9.19
CA HIS A 255 18.49 -10.20 -7.89
C HIS A 255 17.49 -11.38 -8.01
N PRO A 256 17.88 -12.48 -8.68
CA PRO A 256 17.01 -13.62 -8.94
C PRO A 256 16.41 -14.23 -7.66
N GLU A 257 17.10 -14.15 -6.52
CA GLU A 257 16.59 -14.63 -5.23
C GLU A 257 15.38 -13.84 -4.70
N LEU A 258 15.12 -12.65 -5.23
CA LEU A 258 13.92 -11.87 -4.96
C LEU A 258 12.77 -12.32 -5.86
N LEU A 259 13.05 -12.60 -7.14
CA LEU A 259 12.09 -13.10 -8.12
C LEU A 259 11.58 -14.50 -7.74
N ASP A 260 12.46 -15.37 -7.24
CA ASP A 260 12.10 -16.69 -6.72
C ASP A 260 11.10 -16.64 -5.55
N LYS A 261 11.03 -15.51 -4.83
CA LYS A 261 10.15 -15.30 -3.67
C LYS A 261 8.92 -14.44 -3.99
N LEU A 262 8.82 -13.96 -5.23
CA LEU A 262 7.72 -13.10 -5.66
C LEU A 262 6.46 -13.96 -5.87
N LEU A 263 5.43 -13.72 -5.05
CA LEU A 263 4.17 -14.46 -5.09
C LEU A 263 3.06 -13.68 -5.80
N HIS A 264 3.11 -12.35 -5.73
CA HIS A 264 2.13 -11.45 -6.31
C HIS A 264 2.85 -10.37 -7.12
N LEU A 265 2.54 -10.29 -8.41
CA LEU A 265 3.08 -9.27 -9.30
C LEU A 265 1.92 -8.49 -9.90
N LYS A 266 1.98 -7.16 -9.74
CA LYS A 266 1.11 -6.23 -10.43
C LYS A 266 1.91 -5.53 -11.52
N ILE A 267 1.43 -5.57 -12.76
CA ILE A 267 1.96 -4.80 -13.88
C ILE A 267 0.88 -3.79 -14.26
N SER A 268 1.22 -2.51 -14.25
CA SER A 268 0.33 -1.41 -14.65
C SER A 268 1.05 -0.58 -15.69
N ALA A 269 0.40 -0.34 -16.82
CA ALA A 269 0.97 0.40 -17.93
C ALA A 269 0.01 1.46 -18.47
N SER A 270 -0.64 2.20 -17.58
CA SER A 270 -1.47 3.32 -18.00
C SER A 270 -0.62 4.32 -18.78
N GLU A 271 -1.10 4.81 -19.92
CA GLU A 271 -0.42 5.84 -20.68
C GLU A 271 0.85 5.39 -21.42
N ILE A 272 1.11 4.08 -21.49
CA ILE A 272 2.22 3.53 -22.26
C ILE A 272 2.11 3.83 -23.76
N GLN A 273 0.90 4.11 -24.26
CA GLN A 273 0.66 4.48 -25.65
C GLN A 273 1.27 5.83 -26.06
N PHE A 274 1.76 6.64 -25.11
CA PHE A 274 2.51 7.86 -25.41
C PHE A 274 4.01 7.61 -25.64
N LEU A 275 4.51 6.40 -25.38
CA LEU A 275 5.88 6.03 -25.74
C LEU A 275 6.00 5.82 -27.25
N ASP A 276 7.15 6.16 -27.81
CA ASP A 276 7.51 5.73 -29.16
C ASP A 276 7.63 4.20 -29.23
N GLY A 277 7.55 3.64 -30.44
CA GLY A 277 7.53 2.19 -30.65
C GLY A 277 8.78 1.47 -30.11
N MET A 278 9.95 2.13 -30.09
CA MET A 278 11.19 1.54 -29.58
C MET A 278 11.14 1.41 -28.05
N ARG A 279 10.79 2.49 -27.35
CA ARG A 279 10.64 2.49 -25.89
C ARG A 279 9.52 1.56 -25.44
N LEU A 280 8.40 1.56 -26.17
CA LEU A 280 7.30 0.63 -25.92
C LEU A 280 7.78 -0.83 -25.96
N THR A 281 8.53 -1.20 -27.01
CA THR A 281 9.11 -2.54 -27.16
C THR A 281 10.04 -2.89 -25.99
N GLN A 282 10.87 -1.93 -25.54
CA GLN A 282 11.77 -2.12 -24.40
C GLN A 282 11.00 -2.35 -23.09
N VAL A 283 9.89 -1.66 -22.87
CA VAL A 283 9.02 -1.88 -21.70
C VAL A 283 8.38 -3.28 -21.74
N TYR A 284 7.82 -3.69 -22.88
CA TYR A 284 7.26 -5.04 -23.04
C TYR A 284 8.31 -6.14 -22.84
N GLN A 285 9.52 -5.93 -23.35
CA GLN A 285 10.64 -6.85 -23.15
C GLN A 285 11.01 -6.94 -21.67
N ALA A 286 11.13 -5.81 -20.97
CA ALA A 286 11.45 -5.79 -19.54
C ALA A 286 10.37 -6.51 -18.70
N PHE A 287 9.08 -6.31 -19.02
CA PHE A 287 8.00 -7.07 -18.37
C PHE A 287 8.08 -8.56 -18.67
N SER A 288 8.38 -8.92 -19.92
CA SER A 288 8.53 -10.31 -20.34
C SER A 288 9.69 -11.01 -19.62
N ASP A 289 10.84 -10.34 -19.50
CA ASP A 289 12.02 -10.86 -18.82
C ASP A 289 11.73 -11.08 -17.33
N VAL A 290 11.11 -10.11 -16.66
CA VAL A 290 10.71 -10.25 -15.25
C VAL A 290 9.72 -11.41 -15.09
N LEU A 291 8.65 -11.46 -15.90
CA LEU A 291 7.65 -12.53 -15.82
C LEU A 291 8.25 -13.91 -16.04
N SER A 292 9.11 -14.07 -17.05
CA SER A 292 9.77 -15.34 -17.35
C SER A 292 10.66 -15.86 -16.21
N SER A 293 11.12 -14.95 -15.35
CA SER A 293 11.96 -15.25 -14.20
C SER A 293 11.17 -15.52 -12.91
N CYS A 294 9.84 -15.34 -12.89
CA CYS A 294 9.01 -15.46 -11.69
C CYS A 294 8.38 -16.87 -11.53
N LEU A 295 9.17 -17.89 -11.21
CA LEU A 295 8.70 -19.29 -11.13
C LEU A 295 7.68 -19.56 -10.00
N SER A 296 7.77 -18.80 -8.91
CA SER A 296 6.90 -18.93 -7.73
C SER A 296 5.63 -18.06 -7.79
N LEU A 297 5.39 -17.37 -8.91
CA LEU A 297 4.31 -16.41 -9.03
C LEU A 297 2.94 -17.12 -8.92
N THR A 298 2.14 -16.73 -7.94
CA THR A 298 0.80 -17.30 -7.70
C THR A 298 -0.33 -16.38 -8.13
N THR A 299 -0.07 -15.07 -8.16
CA THR A 299 -1.04 -14.05 -8.56
C THR A 299 -0.38 -13.07 -9.49
N LEU A 300 -1.00 -12.85 -10.64
CA LEU A 300 -0.60 -11.84 -11.61
C LEU A 300 -1.77 -10.91 -11.87
N THR A 301 -1.58 -9.62 -11.62
CA THR A 301 -2.52 -8.57 -11.97
C THR A 301 -1.91 -7.72 -13.07
N ILE A 302 -2.57 -7.60 -14.22
CA ILE A 302 -2.16 -6.75 -15.33
C ILE A 302 -3.21 -5.67 -15.52
N HIS A 303 -2.79 -4.43 -15.62
CA HIS A 303 -3.66 -3.27 -15.77
C HIS A 303 -3.22 -2.38 -16.93
N SER A 304 -4.15 -2.07 -17.84
CA SER A 304 -3.95 -1.11 -18.94
C SER A 304 -2.78 -1.47 -19.86
N LEU A 305 -2.51 -2.76 -20.01
CA LEU A 305 -1.45 -3.28 -20.88
C LEU A 305 -2.09 -4.16 -21.96
N GLU A 306 -1.72 -3.95 -23.21
CA GLU A 306 -2.18 -4.76 -24.33
C GLU A 306 -1.70 -6.20 -24.19
N LEU A 307 -2.62 -7.15 -24.34
CA LEU A 307 -2.32 -8.57 -24.21
C LEU A 307 -1.85 -9.12 -25.56
N THR A 308 -0.54 -9.08 -25.76
CA THR A 308 0.11 -9.65 -26.96
C THR A 308 0.15 -11.18 -26.92
N SER A 309 0.33 -11.83 -28.08
CA SER A 309 0.51 -13.28 -28.15
C SER A 309 1.70 -13.77 -27.32
N GLN A 310 2.82 -13.03 -27.35
CA GLN A 310 4.01 -13.32 -26.56
C GLN A 310 3.74 -13.25 -25.05
N LEU A 311 3.07 -12.19 -24.59
CA LEU A 311 2.76 -12.02 -23.18
C LEU A 311 1.82 -13.13 -22.69
N SER A 312 0.81 -13.48 -23.48
CA SER A 312 -0.09 -14.61 -23.19
C SER A 312 0.65 -15.95 -23.07
N HIS A 313 1.63 -16.19 -23.95
CA HIS A 313 2.48 -17.38 -23.85
C HIS A 313 3.30 -17.38 -22.55
N LEU A 314 3.89 -16.25 -22.17
CA LEU A 314 4.65 -16.14 -20.91
C LEU A 314 3.77 -16.40 -19.69
N ILE A 315 2.56 -15.82 -19.67
CA ILE A 315 1.59 -16.01 -18.58
C ILE A 315 1.26 -17.50 -18.43
N SER A 316 1.03 -18.19 -19.55
CA SER A 316 0.74 -19.63 -19.55
C SER A 316 1.90 -20.49 -19.04
N SER A 317 3.14 -20.03 -19.23
CA SER A 317 4.33 -20.79 -18.83
C SER A 317 4.62 -20.69 -17.33
N LEU A 318 3.86 -19.88 -16.58
CA LEU A 318 4.02 -19.73 -15.13
C LEU A 318 3.45 -20.94 -14.39
N PRO A 319 4.31 -21.82 -13.82
CA PRO A 319 3.87 -23.12 -13.32
C PRO A 319 3.00 -23.01 -12.05
N SER A 320 3.17 -21.93 -11.29
CA SER A 320 2.52 -21.73 -9.99
C SER A 320 1.34 -20.75 -10.04
N LEU A 321 1.02 -20.19 -11.21
CA LEU A 321 0.06 -19.10 -11.34
C LEU A 321 -1.36 -19.58 -11.09
N LYS A 322 -1.96 -19.20 -9.95
CA LYS A 322 -3.32 -19.60 -9.57
C LYS A 322 -4.37 -18.53 -9.87
N THR A 323 -3.96 -17.27 -9.82
CA THR A 323 -4.86 -16.13 -9.95
C THR A 323 -4.36 -15.20 -11.04
N LEU A 324 -5.17 -14.98 -12.07
CA LEU A 324 -4.91 -14.03 -13.13
C LEU A 324 -5.98 -12.95 -13.11
N GLU A 325 -5.56 -11.70 -13.04
CA GLU A 325 -6.44 -10.54 -13.08
C GLU A 325 -6.01 -9.63 -14.23
N LEU A 326 -6.87 -9.49 -15.24
CA LEU A 326 -6.65 -8.60 -16.38
C LEU A 326 -7.64 -7.45 -16.29
N ARG A 327 -7.14 -6.23 -16.18
CA ARG A 327 -7.93 -5.00 -16.16
C ARG A 327 -7.55 -4.10 -17.33
N ASP A 328 -8.51 -3.72 -18.16
CA ASP A 328 -8.24 -2.85 -19.33
C ASP A 328 -7.13 -3.36 -20.23
N CYS A 329 -7.06 -4.67 -20.40
CA CYS A 329 -6.11 -5.26 -21.31
C CYS A 329 -6.78 -5.38 -22.68
N PRO A 330 -6.54 -4.46 -23.64
CA PRO A 330 -6.99 -4.69 -25.01
C PRO A 330 -6.28 -5.94 -25.56
N LEU A 331 -6.98 -6.68 -26.41
CA LEU A 331 -6.36 -7.75 -27.19
C LEU A 331 -5.66 -7.11 -28.38
N SER A 332 -4.44 -7.56 -28.67
CA SER A 332 -3.71 -7.09 -29.83
C SER A 332 -4.17 -7.76 -31.12
N ASP A 333 -3.89 -7.15 -32.27
CA ASP A 333 -4.25 -7.71 -33.57
C ASP A 333 -3.60 -9.09 -33.81
N ASP A 334 -2.37 -9.30 -33.33
CA ASP A 334 -1.68 -10.60 -33.43
C ASP A 334 -2.35 -11.66 -32.54
N PHE A 335 -2.90 -11.27 -31.40
CA PHE A 335 -3.65 -12.17 -30.53
C PHE A 335 -4.96 -12.63 -31.22
N GLU A 336 -5.70 -11.71 -31.84
CA GLU A 336 -6.91 -12.03 -32.60
C GLU A 336 -6.62 -12.86 -33.87
N ALA A 337 -5.52 -12.57 -34.56
CA ALA A 337 -5.09 -13.33 -35.73
C ALA A 337 -4.68 -14.77 -35.37
N LEU A 338 -4.00 -14.96 -34.23
CA LEU A 338 -3.62 -16.29 -33.75
C LEU A 338 -4.85 -17.14 -33.43
N PHE A 339 -5.90 -16.53 -32.87
CA PHE A 339 -7.19 -17.19 -32.68
C PHE A 339 -7.86 -17.56 -34.00
N SER A 340 -7.95 -16.61 -34.91
CA SER A 340 -8.63 -16.80 -36.21
C SER A 340 -7.95 -17.86 -37.08
N SER A 341 -6.65 -18.09 -36.89
CA SER A 341 -5.86 -19.09 -37.63
C SER A 341 -5.82 -20.47 -36.98
N GLY A 342 -6.48 -20.68 -35.83
CA GLY A 342 -6.41 -21.94 -35.10
C GLY A 342 -5.02 -22.20 -34.51
N GLY A 343 -4.26 -21.14 -34.21
CA GLY A 343 -2.94 -21.25 -33.61
C GLY A 343 -3.00 -21.91 -32.23
N THR A 344 -1.97 -22.68 -31.89
CA THR A 344 -1.88 -23.30 -30.57
C THR A 344 -1.58 -22.24 -29.52
N PHE A 345 -2.58 -21.81 -28.77
CA PHE A 345 -2.36 -21.05 -27.54
C PHE A 345 -1.69 -21.91 -26.48
N ALA A 346 -0.88 -21.27 -25.66
CA ALA A 346 -0.18 -21.92 -24.58
C ALA A 346 -1.12 -22.10 -23.36
N GLU A 347 -0.90 -23.18 -22.61
CA GLU A 347 -1.91 -23.78 -21.74
C GLU A 347 -1.96 -23.09 -20.37
N TRP A 348 -3.07 -22.44 -20.00
CA TRP A 348 -3.25 -21.80 -18.68
C TRP A 348 -3.66 -22.82 -17.61
N LYS A 349 -2.95 -23.95 -17.55
CA LYS A 349 -3.32 -25.14 -16.75
C LYS A 349 -3.35 -24.90 -15.23
N SER A 350 -2.68 -23.85 -14.77
CA SER A 350 -2.53 -23.54 -13.35
C SER A 350 -3.55 -22.52 -12.83
N VAL A 351 -4.32 -21.84 -13.69
CA VAL A 351 -5.18 -20.71 -13.32
C VAL A 351 -6.55 -21.19 -12.82
N TYR A 352 -6.79 -21.04 -11.52
CA TYR A 352 -8.06 -21.38 -10.85
C TYR A 352 -8.99 -20.17 -10.71
N ASN A 353 -8.41 -18.97 -10.60
CA ASN A 353 -9.14 -17.73 -10.40
C ASN A 353 -8.84 -16.78 -11.55
N LEU A 354 -9.85 -16.46 -12.35
CA LEU A 354 -9.76 -15.49 -13.42
C LEU A 354 -10.65 -14.30 -13.13
N LYS A 355 -10.05 -13.11 -13.21
CA LYS A 355 -10.77 -11.85 -13.18
C LYS A 355 -10.49 -11.06 -14.44
N LEU A 356 -11.52 -10.76 -15.20
CA LEU A 356 -11.49 -9.88 -16.36
C LEU A 356 -12.29 -8.63 -16.02
N GLY A 357 -11.65 -7.46 -16.14
CA GLY A 357 -12.26 -6.19 -15.78
C GLY A 357 -11.96 -5.08 -16.77
N MET A 358 -12.86 -4.10 -16.85
CA MET A 358 -12.54 -2.77 -17.39
C MET A 358 -12.43 -1.78 -16.21
N SER A 359 -11.45 -0.89 -16.26
CA SER A 359 -11.25 0.27 -15.39
C SER A 359 -12.44 1.18 -15.46
N THR A 360 -12.60 1.92 -14.38
CA THR A 360 -13.54 3.01 -14.25
C THR A 360 -13.24 4.14 -15.24
N ASN A 361 -12.00 4.26 -15.72
CA ASN A 361 -11.54 5.35 -16.56
C ASN A 361 -11.69 5.05 -18.06
N ALA A 362 -11.62 3.77 -18.44
CA ALA A 362 -11.88 3.34 -19.81
C ALA A 362 -13.38 3.46 -20.09
N ARG A 363 -13.76 4.36 -21.00
CA ARG A 363 -15.14 4.49 -21.51
C ARG A 363 -15.55 3.31 -22.40
N LYS A 364 -14.73 2.26 -22.50
CA LYS A 364 -15.01 1.08 -23.31
C LYS A 364 -15.67 0.02 -22.45
N ARG A 365 -16.67 -0.65 -23.03
CA ARG A 365 -17.24 -1.88 -22.47
C ARG A 365 -16.38 -3.05 -22.93
N LEU A 366 -16.40 -4.12 -22.16
CA LEU A 366 -15.82 -5.38 -22.58
C LEU A 366 -16.83 -6.06 -23.52
N PRO A 367 -16.54 -6.16 -24.82
CA PRO A 367 -17.49 -6.74 -25.76
C PRO A 367 -17.51 -8.26 -25.60
N ASP A 368 -18.69 -8.86 -25.71
CA ASP A 368 -18.89 -10.29 -25.47
C ASP A 368 -18.03 -11.18 -26.40
N ASN A 369 -17.68 -10.70 -27.60
CA ASN A 369 -16.80 -11.43 -28.54
C ASN A 369 -15.36 -11.59 -28.01
N ALA A 370 -14.78 -10.54 -27.42
CA ALA A 370 -13.45 -10.61 -26.83
C ALA A 370 -13.42 -11.57 -25.63
N LEU A 371 -14.48 -11.56 -24.83
CA LEU A 371 -14.66 -12.54 -23.75
C LEU A 371 -14.78 -13.96 -24.29
N SER A 372 -15.56 -14.16 -25.34
CA SER A 372 -15.76 -15.46 -25.95
C SER A 372 -14.44 -16.07 -26.44
N ILE A 373 -13.54 -15.25 -27.00
CA ILE A 373 -12.18 -15.64 -27.40
C ILE A 373 -11.38 -16.13 -26.19
N ILE A 374 -11.32 -15.33 -25.12
CA ILE A 374 -10.55 -15.69 -23.91
C ILE A 374 -11.10 -16.97 -23.26
N LEU A 375 -12.42 -17.07 -23.13
CA LEU A 375 -13.09 -18.25 -22.56
C LEU A 375 -12.86 -19.50 -23.41
N HIS A 376 -12.86 -19.37 -24.74
CA HIS A 376 -12.58 -20.48 -25.64
C HIS A 376 -11.14 -21.00 -25.46
N ILE A 377 -10.16 -20.10 -25.41
CA ILE A 377 -8.74 -20.46 -25.18
C ILE A 377 -8.56 -21.25 -23.87
N LEU A 378 -9.25 -20.81 -22.81
CA LEU A 378 -9.26 -21.49 -21.52
C LEU A 378 -9.92 -22.88 -21.58
N THR A 379 -10.98 -23.02 -22.39
CA THR A 379 -11.74 -24.26 -22.53
C THR A 379 -10.96 -25.32 -23.29
N GLU A 380 -10.37 -24.96 -24.44
CA GLU A 380 -9.61 -25.90 -25.28
C GLU A 380 -8.42 -26.54 -24.55
N ARG A 381 -8.00 -25.94 -23.42
CA ARG A 381 -6.84 -26.36 -22.63
C ARG A 381 -7.19 -26.92 -21.26
N ASP A 382 -8.46 -27.23 -21.03
CA ASP A 382 -8.97 -27.82 -19.79
C ASP A 382 -8.55 -27.02 -18.54
N ALA A 383 -8.61 -25.68 -18.59
CA ALA A 383 -8.26 -24.86 -17.45
C ALA A 383 -9.17 -25.18 -16.24
N PRO A 384 -8.62 -25.45 -15.04
CA PRO A 384 -9.39 -25.86 -13.86
C PRO A 384 -10.03 -24.65 -13.16
N LEU A 385 -10.79 -23.85 -13.91
CA LEU A 385 -11.33 -22.58 -13.43
C LEU A 385 -12.41 -22.81 -12.37
N GLU A 386 -12.18 -22.30 -11.16
CA GLU A 386 -13.10 -22.38 -10.02
C GLU A 386 -13.79 -21.05 -9.76
N VAL A 387 -13.12 -19.92 -10.03
CA VAL A 387 -13.63 -18.57 -9.80
C VAL A 387 -13.52 -17.74 -11.06
N LEU A 388 -14.64 -17.23 -11.55
CA LEU A 388 -14.71 -16.34 -12.70
C LEU A 388 -15.37 -15.01 -12.31
N VAL A 389 -14.67 -13.91 -12.54
CA VAL A 389 -15.17 -12.55 -12.32
C VAL A 389 -15.12 -11.78 -13.63
N LEU A 390 -16.26 -11.35 -14.15
CA LEU A 390 -16.40 -10.52 -15.35
C LEU A 390 -16.93 -9.15 -14.95
N GLU A 391 -16.09 -8.12 -15.05
CA GLU A 391 -16.43 -6.73 -14.72
C GLU A 391 -16.41 -5.84 -15.96
N GLY A 392 -17.50 -5.11 -16.22
CA GLY A 392 -17.61 -4.21 -17.36
C GLY A 392 -18.30 -4.79 -18.59
N LEU A 393 -19.14 -5.82 -18.42
CA LEU A 393 -19.93 -6.40 -19.51
C LEU A 393 -20.75 -5.32 -20.23
N GLY A 394 -20.76 -5.37 -21.56
CA GLY A 394 -21.52 -4.46 -22.41
C GLY A 394 -22.91 -4.99 -22.76
N GLU A 395 -22.91 -6.03 -23.59
CA GLU A 395 -24.08 -6.62 -24.21
C GLU A 395 -24.76 -7.62 -23.26
N ALA A 396 -23.99 -8.54 -22.67
CA ALA A 396 -24.49 -9.62 -21.83
C ALA A 396 -25.53 -10.49 -22.56
N GLU A 397 -25.16 -10.96 -23.76
CA GLU A 397 -25.94 -11.87 -24.57
C GLU A 397 -25.96 -13.28 -23.98
N TYR A 398 -27.03 -14.04 -24.21
CA TYR A 398 -27.20 -15.39 -23.68
C TYR A 398 -26.09 -16.37 -24.07
N THR A 399 -25.53 -16.21 -25.28
CA THR A 399 -24.43 -17.03 -25.82
C THR A 399 -23.21 -17.04 -24.92
N LEU A 400 -22.87 -15.91 -24.29
CA LEU A 400 -21.78 -15.82 -23.32
C LEU A 400 -22.03 -16.72 -22.11
N PHE A 401 -23.26 -16.77 -21.60
CA PHE A 401 -23.64 -17.56 -20.42
C PHE A 401 -23.65 -19.05 -20.75
N GLU A 402 -24.19 -19.42 -21.91
CA GLU A 402 -24.15 -20.80 -22.42
C GLU A 402 -22.71 -21.27 -22.56
N GLN A 403 -21.84 -20.42 -23.13
CA GLN A 403 -20.41 -20.72 -23.24
C GLN A 403 -19.77 -20.91 -21.87
N ILE A 404 -19.97 -19.99 -20.91
CA ILE A 404 -19.43 -20.15 -19.55
C ILE A 404 -19.92 -21.45 -18.92
N SER A 405 -21.22 -21.75 -19.02
CA SER A 405 -21.82 -22.94 -18.44
C SER A 405 -21.31 -24.24 -19.07
N HIS A 406 -21.07 -24.24 -20.37
CA HIS A 406 -20.54 -25.40 -21.09
C HIS A 406 -19.04 -25.60 -20.85
N SER A 407 -18.28 -24.51 -20.85
CA SER A 407 -16.83 -24.51 -20.72
C SER A 407 -16.34 -24.81 -19.31
N PHE A 408 -17.06 -24.35 -18.28
CA PHE A 408 -16.61 -24.42 -16.89
C PHE A 408 -17.67 -25.01 -15.96
N PRO A 409 -18.12 -26.26 -16.18
CA PRO A 409 -19.17 -26.88 -15.34
C PRO A 409 -18.75 -27.02 -13.86
N GLY A 410 -17.44 -26.99 -13.57
CA GLY A 410 -16.86 -27.06 -12.22
C GLY A 410 -16.76 -25.72 -11.50
N LEU A 411 -17.27 -24.62 -12.06
CA LEU A 411 -17.15 -23.29 -11.46
C LEU A 411 -17.84 -23.22 -10.10
N ILE A 412 -17.11 -22.74 -9.07
CA ILE A 412 -17.58 -22.59 -7.70
C ILE A 412 -18.12 -21.18 -7.45
N ALA A 413 -17.51 -20.16 -8.07
CA ALA A 413 -17.91 -18.78 -7.92
C ALA A 413 -17.98 -18.03 -9.25
N LEU A 414 -19.09 -17.32 -9.48
CA LEU A 414 -19.32 -16.51 -10.66
C LEU A 414 -19.76 -15.10 -10.26
N THR A 415 -19.02 -14.09 -10.70
CA THR A 415 -19.38 -12.68 -10.52
C THR A 415 -19.53 -12.00 -11.88
N LEU A 416 -20.70 -11.41 -12.13
CA LEU A 416 -21.04 -10.75 -13.39
C LEU A 416 -21.44 -9.29 -13.12
N ILE A 417 -20.61 -8.34 -13.52
CA ILE A 417 -20.86 -6.91 -13.34
C ILE A 417 -20.99 -6.25 -14.71
N ARG A 418 -22.22 -5.86 -15.06
CA ARG A 418 -22.53 -5.16 -16.32
C ARG A 418 -22.49 -3.64 -16.15
N ARG A 419 -22.15 -2.90 -17.22
CA ARG A 419 -22.19 -1.43 -17.26
C ARG A 419 -23.27 -0.90 -18.19
N ALA A 420 -24.26 -0.23 -17.61
CA ALA A 420 -25.40 0.35 -18.33
C ALA A 420 -25.00 1.47 -19.29
N SER A 421 -23.85 2.11 -19.09
CA SER A 421 -23.26 3.04 -20.06
C SER A 421 -21.73 3.11 -19.98
N PRO A 422 -21.06 3.55 -21.06
CA PRO A 422 -19.65 3.98 -21.04
C PRO A 422 -19.27 4.98 -19.95
N ARG A 423 -20.24 5.75 -19.43
CA ARG A 423 -20.01 6.79 -18.41
C ARG A 423 -20.08 6.26 -16.99
N GLN A 424 -20.53 5.02 -16.81
CA GLN A 424 -20.64 4.41 -15.48
C GLN A 424 -19.25 4.05 -14.97
N THR A 425 -18.77 4.78 -13.97
CA THR A 425 -17.45 4.58 -13.33
C THR A 425 -17.53 3.77 -12.03
N ARG A 426 -18.72 3.47 -11.52
CA ARG A 426 -18.92 2.70 -10.28
C ARG A 426 -19.78 1.49 -10.54
N ASN A 427 -19.53 0.43 -9.77
CA ASN A 427 -20.37 -0.77 -9.74
C ASN A 427 -21.69 -0.40 -9.04
N LEU A 428 -22.69 -0.02 -9.83
CA LEU A 428 -24.04 0.31 -9.39
C LEU A 428 -24.97 -0.84 -9.78
N THR A 429 -26.07 -0.98 -9.05
CA THR A 429 -27.21 -1.80 -9.49
C THR A 429 -27.76 -1.24 -10.79
N ILE A 430 -28.05 -2.10 -11.76
CA ILE A 430 -28.56 -1.71 -13.07
C ILE A 430 -29.63 -2.67 -13.57
N THR A 431 -30.50 -2.18 -14.45
CA THR A 431 -31.39 -3.05 -15.22
C THR A 431 -30.58 -3.86 -16.24
N TRP A 432 -30.70 -5.18 -16.18
CA TRP A 432 -30.13 -6.09 -17.16
C TRP A 432 -31.01 -6.13 -18.43
N PRO A 433 -30.46 -6.49 -19.60
CA PRO A 433 -31.21 -6.56 -20.85
C PRO A 433 -32.44 -7.48 -20.77
N ASN A 434 -32.27 -8.59 -20.04
CA ASN A 434 -33.27 -9.60 -19.82
C ASN A 434 -33.45 -9.85 -18.33
N SER A 435 -34.53 -10.57 -18.00
CA SER A 435 -34.85 -10.92 -16.62
C SER A 435 -33.94 -12.02 -16.08
N SER A 436 -33.83 -12.09 -14.75
CA SER A 436 -32.91 -13.02 -14.09
C SER A 436 -33.17 -14.49 -14.41
N TRP A 437 -34.43 -14.88 -14.56
CA TRP A 437 -34.84 -16.26 -14.85
C TRP A 437 -34.53 -16.68 -16.29
N GLU A 438 -34.40 -15.74 -17.23
CA GLU A 438 -33.98 -16.04 -18.61
C GLU A 438 -32.51 -16.43 -18.63
N TYR A 439 -31.64 -15.67 -17.95
CA TYR A 439 -30.22 -16.01 -17.79
C TYR A 439 -29.99 -17.32 -17.03
N ALA A 440 -30.82 -17.62 -16.04
CA ALA A 440 -30.65 -18.82 -15.22
C ALA A 440 -30.68 -20.12 -16.04
N LYS A 441 -31.52 -20.18 -17.09
CA LYS A 441 -31.57 -21.33 -18.00
C LYS A 441 -30.22 -21.58 -18.69
N HIS A 442 -29.51 -20.51 -19.05
CA HIS A 442 -28.22 -20.60 -19.73
C HIS A 442 -27.05 -20.91 -18.78
N LEU A 443 -27.30 -20.93 -17.46
CA LEU A 443 -26.32 -21.27 -16.43
C LEU A 443 -26.59 -22.64 -15.78
N GLU A 444 -27.54 -23.42 -16.32
CA GLU A 444 -28.00 -24.69 -15.71
C GLU A 444 -26.90 -25.76 -15.60
N GLY A 445 -25.84 -25.68 -16.42
CA GLY A 445 -24.70 -26.60 -16.38
C GLY A 445 -23.69 -26.33 -15.26
N LEU A 446 -23.79 -25.19 -14.56
CA LEU A 446 -22.91 -24.83 -13.44
C LEU A 446 -23.32 -25.53 -12.14
N THR A 447 -23.26 -26.85 -12.15
CA THR A 447 -23.75 -27.72 -11.06
C THR A 447 -22.98 -27.56 -9.73
N GLN A 448 -21.78 -26.97 -9.76
CA GLN A 448 -20.94 -26.76 -8.57
C GLN A 448 -20.98 -25.32 -8.03
N LEU A 449 -21.80 -24.44 -8.63
CA LEU A 449 -21.82 -23.03 -8.28
C LEU A 449 -22.37 -22.81 -6.86
N LYS A 450 -21.52 -22.27 -5.98
CA LYS A 450 -21.85 -21.95 -4.58
C LYS A 450 -22.01 -20.45 -4.35
N HIS A 451 -21.30 -19.64 -5.14
CA HIS A 451 -21.28 -18.19 -4.99
C HIS A 451 -21.66 -17.54 -6.32
N PHE A 452 -22.81 -16.88 -6.35
CA PHE A 452 -23.24 -16.10 -7.51
C PHE A 452 -23.42 -14.64 -7.11
N ARG A 453 -22.83 -13.74 -7.90
CA ARG A 453 -23.01 -12.29 -7.73
C ARG A 453 -23.27 -11.63 -9.06
N TRP A 454 -24.27 -10.77 -9.10
CA TRP A 454 -24.43 -9.81 -10.20
C TRP A 454 -24.91 -8.46 -9.68
N ASN A 455 -24.83 -7.42 -10.53
CA ASN A 455 -25.33 -6.09 -10.19
C ASN A 455 -26.73 -5.80 -10.77
N SER A 456 -27.66 -6.76 -10.66
CA SER A 456 -29.06 -6.54 -11.05
C SER A 456 -29.79 -5.59 -10.11
N ASP A 457 -30.54 -4.66 -10.69
CA ASP A 457 -31.52 -3.85 -9.98
C ASP A 457 -32.85 -4.58 -9.93
N ASP A 458 -33.04 -5.39 -8.88
CA ASP A 458 -34.30 -6.11 -8.64
C ASP A 458 -35.37 -5.21 -7.99
N SER A 459 -35.21 -3.88 -8.04
CA SER A 459 -36.17 -2.91 -7.46
C SER A 459 -37.51 -2.83 -8.18
N THR A 460 -37.65 -3.50 -9.33
CA THR A 460 -39.00 -3.79 -9.83
C THR A 460 -39.65 -4.75 -8.83
N SER A 461 -40.74 -4.32 -8.18
CA SER A 461 -41.39 -5.04 -7.09
C SER A 461 -41.91 -6.41 -7.53
N TRP A 462 -41.13 -7.49 -7.38
CA TRP A 462 -41.60 -8.85 -7.64
C TRP A 462 -41.81 -9.57 -6.31
N SER A 463 -43.09 -9.82 -6.01
CA SER A 463 -43.60 -10.85 -5.10
C SER A 463 -42.72 -12.11 -5.13
N SER A 464 -42.60 -12.88 -4.04
CA SER A 464 -41.83 -14.15 -3.98
C SER A 464 -42.35 -15.28 -4.89
N ALA A 465 -43.40 -15.03 -5.68
CA ALA A 465 -43.98 -15.99 -6.60
C ALA A 465 -43.01 -16.54 -7.69
N PRO A 466 -42.06 -15.76 -8.26
CA PRO A 466 -41.07 -16.28 -9.21
C PRO A 466 -40.02 -17.18 -8.56
N LEU A 467 -39.62 -16.92 -7.31
CA LEU A 467 -38.71 -17.79 -6.55
C LEU A 467 -39.33 -19.18 -6.30
N ARG A 468 -40.63 -19.25 -6.00
CA ARG A 468 -41.34 -20.54 -5.94
C ARG A 468 -41.33 -21.28 -7.28
N ARG A 469 -41.47 -20.57 -8.39
CA ARG A 469 -41.37 -21.19 -9.73
C ARG A 469 -39.96 -21.67 -10.07
N PHE A 470 -38.93 -21.03 -9.51
CA PHE A 470 -37.55 -21.46 -9.64
C PHE A 470 -37.30 -22.78 -8.89
N GLU A 471 -37.85 -22.92 -7.68
CA GLU A 471 -37.75 -24.13 -6.85
C GLU A 471 -38.62 -25.29 -7.37
N GLU A 472 -39.79 -25.00 -7.97
CA GLU A 472 -40.76 -26.01 -8.42
C GLU A 472 -40.43 -26.65 -9.78
N GLY A 473 -39.40 -26.15 -10.49
CA GLY A 473 -39.03 -26.59 -11.83
C GLY A 473 -40.02 -26.10 -12.90
N PHE A 474 -39.52 -25.43 -13.93
CA PHE A 474 -40.38 -24.92 -15.00
C PHE A 474 -41.08 -26.08 -15.70
N HIS A 475 -42.41 -26.18 -15.55
CA HIS A 475 -43.20 -27.13 -16.33
C HIS A 475 -43.03 -26.82 -17.83
N ASP A 476 -42.32 -27.68 -18.53
CA ASP A 476 -42.29 -27.68 -20.00
C ASP A 476 -43.72 -27.64 -20.52
N LYS A 477 -44.00 -26.67 -21.41
CA LYS A 477 -45.27 -26.53 -22.10
C LYS A 477 -45.62 -27.83 -22.82
N LYS A 478 -46.36 -28.72 -22.16
CA LYS A 478 -47.05 -29.83 -22.81
C LYS A 478 -48.26 -29.28 -23.56
N THR A 479 -48.11 -29.21 -24.88
CA THR A 479 -49.11 -29.62 -25.88
C THR A 479 -50.56 -29.34 -25.49
N ASN A 480 -51.05 -28.16 -25.86
CA ASN A 480 -52.48 -27.88 -25.99
C ASN A 480 -53.08 -28.86 -27.02
N THR A 481 -53.62 -29.98 -26.54
CA THR A 481 -54.62 -30.73 -27.28
C THR A 481 -55.98 -30.18 -26.88
N SER A 482 -56.59 -29.48 -27.83
CA SER A 482 -57.93 -28.93 -27.77
C SER A 482 -58.97 -30.03 -27.56
N SER A 483 -59.64 -30.02 -26.40
CA SER A 483 -60.97 -30.64 -26.26
C SER A 483 -62.01 -29.54 -26.12
N SER A 484 -62.66 -29.24 -27.23
CA SER A 484 -63.93 -28.52 -27.28
C SER A 484 -65.02 -29.34 -26.60
N LEU A 485 -65.70 -28.78 -25.60
CA LEU A 485 -67.00 -29.26 -25.16
C LEU A 485 -67.93 -28.08 -24.92
N SER A 486 -68.97 -28.09 -25.75
CA SER A 486 -70.15 -27.24 -25.82
C SER A 486 -70.91 -27.12 -24.51
N LYS A 487 -71.54 -25.96 -24.31
CA LYS A 487 -72.72 -25.79 -23.45
C LYS A 487 -73.88 -25.19 -24.28
N PRO A 488 -75.12 -25.50 -23.90
CA PRO A 488 -76.33 -25.30 -24.70
C PRO A 488 -76.71 -23.84 -24.93
#